data_AF-A0A2T3WB93-F1
#
_entry.id   AF-A0A2T3WB93-F1
#
_cell.length_a   1.000
_cell.length_b   1.000
_cell.length_c   1.000
_cell.angle_alpha   90.00
_cell.angle_beta   90.00
_cell.angle_gamma   90.00
#
_symmetry.space_group_name_H-M   'P 1'
#
loop_
_entity.id
_entity.type
_entity.pdbx_description
1 polymer ?
#
loop_
_entity_poly.entity_id
_entity_poly.type
_entity_poly.pdbx_seq_one_letter_code
_entity_poly.pdbx_strand_id
1 'polypeptide(L)'
;MLVRYATSPVGPYDEVMWVALGAPSPAGPRPQVTRIAVSTPQSVAWGRANWGIPKTLARFEWLGTSARGQVRIQEDGRLLAHVAFEGFGPALPVSTGPIPTPWRTLAQPRLDGESGWWLTRVGLRGRVQPARLTVLEGEALHPGLQTARPLLTVAVPTGHLHFPVPTPA
;
A
#
# COMPACT_ATOMS: atom_id res chain seq x y z
N MET A 1 2.86 -1.58 -2.57
CA MET A 1 1.67 -2.40 -2.27
C MET A 1 0.53 -1.93 -3.15
N LEU A 2 -0.23 -2.84 -3.75
CA LEU A 2 -1.39 -2.55 -4.60
C LEU A 2 -2.59 -3.32 -4.04
N VAL A 3 -3.68 -2.64 -3.75
CA VAL A 3 -4.85 -3.21 -3.08
C VAL A 3 -6.13 -2.72 -3.74
N ARG A 4 -7.09 -3.62 -3.92
CA ARG A 4 -8.49 -3.26 -4.16
C ARG A 4 -9.30 -3.64 -2.93
N TYR A 5 -9.74 -2.64 -2.18
CA TYR A 5 -10.59 -2.84 -1.01
C TYR A 5 -12.03 -3.10 -1.46
N ALA A 6 -12.52 -4.30 -1.18
CA ALA A 6 -13.94 -4.63 -1.38
C ALA A 6 -14.85 -3.90 -0.37
N THR A 7 -14.34 -3.64 0.84
CA THR A 7 -15.04 -2.93 1.91
C THR A 7 -14.06 -2.07 2.70
N SER A 8 -14.52 -0.92 3.16
CA SER A 8 -13.82 -0.06 4.11
C SER A 8 -14.81 0.90 4.79
N PRO A 9 -14.43 1.61 5.87
CA PRO A 9 -15.28 2.63 6.50
C PRO A 9 -15.71 3.76 5.56
N VAL A 10 -14.98 3.99 4.46
CA VAL A 10 -15.28 5.03 3.45
C VAL A 10 -15.80 4.43 2.14
N GLY A 11 -16.23 3.16 2.15
CA GLY A 11 -16.64 2.42 0.96
C GLY A 11 -15.48 1.73 0.23
N PRO A 12 -15.75 0.97 -0.84
CA PRO A 12 -14.72 0.32 -1.65
C PRO A 12 -13.83 1.35 -2.36
N TYR A 13 -12.54 1.05 -2.47
CA TYR A 13 -11.58 1.87 -3.22
C TYR A 13 -10.32 1.06 -3.58
N ASP A 14 -9.53 1.59 -4.50
CA ASP A 14 -8.24 1.04 -4.92
C ASP A 14 -7.11 1.90 -4.36
N GLU A 15 -5.97 1.28 -4.07
CA GLU A 15 -4.82 1.93 -3.45
C GLU A 15 -3.53 1.37 -4.03
N VAL A 16 -2.60 2.25 -4.40
CA VAL A 16 -1.19 1.92 -4.59
C VAL A 16 -0.36 2.75 -3.63
N MET A 17 0.57 2.11 -2.92
CA MET A 17 1.47 2.80 -2.00
C MET A 17 2.91 2.31 -2.10
N TRP A 18 3.82 3.22 -1.77
CA TRP A 18 5.25 3.00 -1.64
C TRP A 18 5.62 3.17 -0.18
N VAL A 19 6.38 2.19 0.33
CA VAL A 19 6.79 2.16 1.73
C VAL A 19 8.31 2.03 1.77
N ALA A 20 8.98 3.01 2.37
CA ALA A 20 10.37 2.88 2.74
C ALA A 20 10.45 2.05 4.03
N LEU A 21 11.25 0.98 4.03
CA LEU A 21 11.47 0.16 5.22
C LEU A 21 12.67 0.73 6.00
N GLY A 22 12.58 0.73 7.33
CA GLY A 22 13.68 1.17 8.19
C GLY A 22 14.01 2.67 8.08
N ALA A 23 13.05 3.50 7.68
CA ALA A 23 13.21 4.95 7.64
C ALA A 23 13.45 5.49 9.07
N PRO A 24 14.37 6.45 9.26
CA PRO A 24 14.56 7.10 10.56
C PRO A 24 13.28 7.76 11.06
N SER A 25 12.96 7.58 12.34
CA SER A 25 11.86 8.27 13.02
C SER A 25 12.19 8.48 14.51
N PRO A 26 11.44 9.33 15.23
CA PRO A 26 11.61 9.49 16.68
C PRO A 26 11.47 8.18 17.48
N ALA A 27 10.72 7.20 16.97
CA ALA A 27 10.53 5.89 17.58
C ALA A 27 11.52 4.82 17.07
N GLY A 28 12.68 5.24 16.55
CA GLY A 28 13.68 4.42 15.89
C GLY A 28 13.35 4.13 14.41
N PRO A 29 14.09 3.24 13.74
CA PRO A 29 13.81 2.86 12.35
C PRO A 29 12.43 2.21 12.21
N ARG A 30 11.56 2.77 11.35
CA ARG A 30 10.19 2.30 11.11
C ARG A 30 9.86 2.31 9.62
N PRO A 31 8.90 1.50 9.16
CA PRO A 31 8.35 1.68 7.82
C PRO A 31 7.64 3.04 7.69
N GLN A 32 7.76 3.69 6.55
CA GLN A 32 7.17 5.00 6.26
C GLN A 32 6.53 4.98 4.87
N VAL A 33 5.28 5.44 4.78
CA VAL A 33 4.59 5.63 3.49
C VAL A 33 5.12 6.90 2.85
N THR A 34 5.88 6.75 1.77
CA THR A 34 6.52 7.86 1.04
C THR A 34 5.64 8.41 -0.08
N ARG A 35 4.78 7.57 -0.65
CA ARG A 35 3.77 7.96 -1.64
C ARG A 35 2.59 7.00 -1.56
N ILE A 36 1.41 7.51 -1.87
CA ILE A 36 0.19 6.71 -1.96
C ILE A 36 -0.83 7.41 -2.84
N ALA A 37 -1.45 6.66 -3.74
CA ALA A 37 -2.53 7.13 -4.59
C ALA A 37 -3.75 6.22 -4.42
N VAL A 38 -4.96 6.81 -4.41
CA VAL A 38 -6.22 6.11 -4.16
C VAL A 38 -7.31 6.51 -5.15
N SER A 39 -8.31 5.65 -5.35
CA SER A 39 -9.38 5.89 -6.33
C SER A 39 -10.56 6.75 -5.87
N THR A 40 -10.64 7.12 -4.59
CA THR A 40 -11.76 7.92 -4.06
C THR A 40 -11.32 9.16 -3.29
N PRO A 41 -12.01 10.31 -3.48
CA PRO A 41 -11.74 11.52 -2.70
C PRO A 41 -11.95 11.33 -1.20
N GLN A 42 -12.90 10.49 -0.79
CA GLN A 42 -13.14 10.19 0.62
C GLN A 42 -11.93 9.51 1.25
N SER A 43 -11.30 8.55 0.56
CA SER A 43 -10.07 7.90 1.05
C SER A 43 -8.93 8.90 1.17
N VAL A 44 -8.81 9.87 0.24
CA VAL A 44 -7.83 10.97 0.33
C VAL A 44 -8.06 11.81 1.59
N ALA A 45 -9.27 12.34 1.75
CA ALA A 45 -9.60 13.27 2.83
C ALA A 45 -9.39 12.63 4.21
N TRP A 46 -10.00 11.46 4.45
CA TRP A 46 -9.89 10.76 5.73
C TRP A 46 -8.51 10.16 5.97
N GLY A 47 -7.82 9.72 4.91
CA GLY A 47 -6.44 9.24 4.98
C GLY A 47 -5.47 10.31 5.50
N ARG A 48 -5.60 11.54 4.98
CA ARG A 48 -4.81 12.69 5.40
C ARG A 48 -5.18 13.14 6.80
N ALA A 49 -6.47 13.30 7.08
CA ALA A 49 -6.97 13.80 8.35
C ALA A 49 -6.65 12.87 9.53
N ASN A 50 -6.83 11.56 9.37
CA ASN A 50 -6.72 10.63 10.49
C ASN A 50 -5.29 10.09 10.69
N TRP A 51 -4.47 10.01 9.63
CA TRP A 51 -3.16 9.33 9.70
C TRP A 51 -1.98 10.16 9.20
N GLY A 52 -2.20 11.39 8.71
CA GLY A 52 -1.11 12.20 8.14
C GLY A 52 -0.43 11.52 6.95
N ILE A 53 -1.17 10.72 6.17
CA ILE A 53 -0.61 10.02 4.99
C ILE A 53 -0.90 10.85 3.74
N PRO A 54 0.11 11.18 2.90
CA PRO A 54 -0.03 12.10 1.77
C PRO A 54 -0.73 11.44 0.56
N LYS A 55 -1.96 10.96 0.77
CA LYS A 55 -2.78 10.33 -0.28
C LYS A 55 -3.08 11.31 -1.40
N THR A 56 -2.95 10.88 -2.63
CA THR A 56 -3.38 11.61 -3.84
C THR A 56 -4.50 10.84 -4.55
N LEU A 57 -5.25 11.53 -5.42
CA LEU A 57 -6.33 10.91 -6.18
C LEU A 57 -5.78 10.36 -7.50
N ALA A 58 -6.10 9.11 -7.83
CA ALA A 58 -5.73 8.49 -9.08
C ALA A 58 -6.86 7.61 -9.63
N ARG A 59 -6.90 7.44 -10.95
CA ARG A 59 -7.81 6.51 -11.64
C ARG A 59 -7.14 5.15 -11.78
N PHE A 60 -7.87 4.09 -11.46
CA PHE A 60 -7.42 2.70 -11.56
C PHE A 60 -8.28 1.98 -12.60
N GLU A 61 -7.64 1.44 -13.63
CA GLU A 61 -8.29 0.69 -14.69
C GLU A 61 -7.77 -0.73 -14.70
N TRP A 62 -8.63 -1.65 -14.31
CA TRP A 62 -8.24 -3.03 -14.13
C TRP A 62 -8.78 -3.90 -15.24
N LEU A 63 -7.97 -4.87 -15.65
CA LEU A 63 -8.34 -5.87 -16.65
C LEU A 63 -7.92 -7.25 -16.16
N GLY A 64 -8.79 -8.24 -16.37
CA GLY A 64 -8.56 -9.63 -15.97
C GLY A 64 -9.31 -10.01 -14.69
N THR A 65 -8.76 -10.97 -13.97
CA THR A 65 -9.33 -11.56 -12.75
C THR A 65 -8.59 -11.10 -11.50
N SER A 66 -9.11 -11.46 -10.31
CA SER A 66 -8.43 -11.22 -9.04
C SER A 66 -7.12 -12.00 -8.88
N ALA A 67 -6.96 -13.13 -9.58
CA ALA A 67 -5.76 -13.96 -9.53
C ALA A 67 -4.72 -13.58 -10.59
N ARG A 68 -5.17 -13.07 -11.74
CA ARG A 68 -4.31 -12.72 -12.87
C ARG A 68 -4.93 -11.57 -13.67
N GLY A 69 -4.17 -10.51 -13.86
CA GLY A 69 -4.66 -9.33 -14.58
C GLY A 69 -3.61 -8.24 -14.69
N GLN A 70 -4.06 -7.05 -15.05
CA GLN A 70 -3.26 -5.83 -15.09
C GLN A 70 -4.05 -4.65 -14.57
N VAL A 71 -3.34 -3.61 -14.16
CA VAL A 71 -3.93 -2.32 -13.77
C VAL A 71 -3.14 -1.15 -14.34
N ARG A 72 -3.83 -0.22 -14.98
CA ARG A 72 -3.31 1.11 -15.32
C ARG A 72 -3.74 2.10 -14.25
N ILE A 73 -2.78 2.85 -13.72
CA ILE A 73 -2.97 3.83 -12.66
C ILE A 73 -2.57 5.19 -13.21
N GLN A 74 -3.50 6.15 -13.19
CA GLN A 74 -3.31 7.48 -13.76
C GLN A 74 -3.58 8.55 -12.71
N GLU A 75 -2.67 9.51 -12.55
CA GLU A 75 -2.79 10.62 -11.61
C GLU A 75 -2.66 11.92 -12.42
N ASP A 76 -3.66 12.79 -12.34
CA ASP A 76 -3.72 14.06 -13.09
C ASP A 76 -3.45 13.91 -14.60
N GLY A 77 -4.00 12.85 -15.20
CA GLY A 77 -3.83 12.53 -16.62
C GLY A 77 -2.47 11.93 -17.00
N ARG A 78 -1.54 11.80 -16.04
CA ARG A 78 -0.24 11.15 -16.25
C ARG A 78 -0.28 9.69 -15.81
N LEU A 79 0.30 8.80 -16.61
CA LEU A 79 0.46 7.41 -16.23
C LEU A 79 1.45 7.28 -15.08
N LEU A 80 0.92 6.88 -13.92
CA LEU A 80 1.71 6.62 -12.73
C LEU A 80 2.41 5.27 -12.83
N ALA A 81 1.63 4.22 -13.13
CA ALA A 81 2.12 2.87 -13.31
C ALA A 81 1.14 2.04 -14.15
N HIS A 82 1.66 1.13 -14.97
CA HIS A 82 0.94 0.04 -15.58
C HIS A 82 1.62 -1.25 -15.17
N VAL A 83 0.92 -2.11 -14.41
CA VAL A 83 1.48 -3.35 -13.90
C VAL A 83 0.60 -4.54 -14.23
N ALA A 84 1.22 -5.67 -14.57
CA ALA A 84 0.58 -6.97 -14.63
C ALA A 84 0.90 -7.77 -13.37
N PHE A 85 -0.05 -8.59 -12.94
CA PHE A 85 0.10 -9.46 -11.78
C PHE A 85 -0.46 -10.86 -12.05
N GLU A 86 0.13 -11.84 -11.37
CA GLU A 86 -0.33 -13.23 -11.42
C GLU A 86 0.02 -13.92 -10.10
N GLY A 87 -0.98 -14.50 -9.43
CA GLY A 87 -0.80 -15.35 -8.25
C GLY A 87 -0.62 -16.81 -8.64
N PHE A 88 0.19 -17.54 -7.87
CA PHE A 88 0.49 -18.95 -8.13
C PHE A 88 0.24 -19.83 -6.90
N GLY A 89 -0.13 -21.08 -7.16
CA GLY A 89 -0.21 -22.10 -6.12
C GLY A 89 -1.31 -21.86 -5.08
N PRO A 90 -1.30 -22.63 -3.98
CA PRO A 90 -2.28 -22.47 -2.92
C PRO A 90 -1.96 -21.26 -2.04
N ALA A 91 -3.01 -20.52 -1.64
CA ALA A 91 -2.87 -19.48 -0.63
C ALA A 91 -2.83 -20.09 0.78
N LEU A 92 -1.89 -19.65 1.61
CA LEU A 92 -1.70 -20.12 2.98
C LEU A 92 -2.17 -19.06 3.99
N PRO A 93 -2.79 -19.47 5.12
CA PRO A 93 -3.22 -18.52 6.14
C PRO A 93 -2.02 -17.83 6.78
N VAL A 94 -2.08 -16.51 6.92
CA VAL A 94 -1.07 -15.71 7.60
C VAL A 94 -1.70 -14.64 8.49
N SER A 95 -0.95 -14.27 9.52
CA SER A 95 -1.23 -13.09 10.32
C SER A 95 0.07 -12.34 10.60
N THR A 96 -0.02 -11.03 10.78
CA THR A 96 1.13 -10.21 11.18
C THR A 96 1.40 -10.27 12.68
N GLY A 97 0.67 -11.09 13.45
CA GLY A 97 0.83 -11.26 14.90
C GLY A 97 2.27 -11.56 15.35
N PRO A 98 2.98 -12.49 14.69
CA PRO A 98 4.37 -12.83 15.01
C PRO A 98 5.41 -11.81 14.51
N ILE A 99 5.04 -10.87 13.64
CA ILE A 99 5.98 -9.88 13.10
C ILE A 99 6.35 -8.88 14.22
N PRO A 100 7.65 -8.56 14.42
CA PRO A 100 8.08 -7.58 15.43
C PRO A 100 7.32 -6.26 15.31
N THR A 101 6.88 -5.72 16.45
CA THR A 101 6.07 -4.49 16.49
C THR A 101 6.68 -3.32 15.70
N PRO A 102 8.00 -3.03 15.77
CA PRO A 102 8.60 -1.96 14.98
C PRO A 102 8.41 -2.12 13.47
N TRP A 103 8.44 -3.35 12.96
CA TRP A 103 8.32 -3.64 11.52
C TRP A 103 6.90 -3.52 11.00
N ARG A 104 5.91 -3.53 11.89
CA ARG A 104 4.49 -3.33 11.56
C ARG A 104 3.91 -2.04 12.14
N THR A 105 4.76 -1.10 12.54
CA THR A 105 4.33 0.22 13.02
C THR A 105 4.82 1.28 12.05
N LEU A 106 3.91 1.84 11.26
CA LEU A 106 4.21 2.97 10.39
C LEU A 106 4.55 4.20 11.23
N ALA A 107 5.56 4.96 10.83
CA ALA A 107 5.86 6.27 11.39
C ALA A 107 5.73 7.34 10.31
N GLN A 108 4.76 8.23 10.46
CA GLN A 108 4.49 9.31 9.50
C GLN A 108 4.70 10.67 10.17
N PRO A 109 5.42 11.63 9.57
CA PRO A 109 5.36 13.01 10.02
C PRO A 109 3.95 13.57 9.81
N ARG A 110 3.57 14.58 10.57
CA ARG A 110 2.27 15.25 10.36
C ARG A 110 2.28 16.02 9.02
N LEU A 111 1.11 16.06 8.36
CA LEU A 111 0.92 16.78 7.09
C LEU A 111 0.45 18.22 7.25
N ASP A 112 -0.10 18.55 8.41
CA ASP A 112 -0.63 19.88 8.75
C ASP A 112 0.47 20.92 8.99
N GLY A 113 1.74 20.54 8.84
CA GLY A 113 2.89 21.40 9.10
C GLY A 113 3.23 21.54 10.59
N GLU A 114 2.46 20.91 11.48
CA GLU A 114 2.81 20.86 12.90
C GLU A 114 3.99 19.91 13.12
N SER A 115 4.82 20.25 14.11
CA SER A 115 5.87 19.35 14.58
C SER A 115 5.24 18.11 15.21
N GLY A 116 5.64 16.92 14.77
CA GLY A 116 5.18 15.67 15.39
C GLY A 116 5.14 14.49 14.42
N TRP A 117 4.89 13.31 14.98
CA TRP A 117 4.85 12.05 14.25
C TRP A 117 3.67 11.20 14.72
N TRP A 118 3.04 10.51 13.78
CA TRP A 118 2.02 9.51 13.99
C TRP A 118 2.60 8.10 13.88
N LEU A 119 2.34 7.28 14.91
CA LEU A 119 2.66 5.86 14.93
C LEU A 119 1.39 5.05 14.70
N THR A 120 1.36 4.26 13.62
CA THR A 120 0.21 3.40 13.29
C THR A 120 0.62 1.95 13.26
N ARG A 121 0.15 1.14 14.21
CA ARG A 121 0.40 -0.31 14.22
C ARG A 121 -0.55 -1.03 13.28
N VAL A 122 -0.07 -1.33 12.08
CA VAL A 122 -0.85 -2.01 11.04
C VAL A 122 -0.89 -3.52 11.27
N GLY A 123 -2.04 -4.12 10.96
CA GLY A 123 -2.26 -5.55 11.05
C GLY A 123 -2.78 -6.11 9.74
N LEU A 124 -2.33 -7.30 9.33
CA LEU A 124 -2.94 -8.06 8.25
C LEU A 124 -3.28 -9.45 8.79
N ARG A 125 -4.51 -9.90 8.52
CA ARG A 125 -4.93 -11.30 8.64
C ARG A 125 -5.52 -11.72 7.32
N GLY A 126 -5.15 -12.88 6.81
CA GLY A 126 -5.66 -13.32 5.52
C GLY A 126 -4.94 -14.56 5.01
N ARG A 127 -5.01 -14.76 3.70
CA ARG A 127 -4.26 -15.78 2.99
C ARG A 127 -3.29 -15.11 2.04
N VAL A 128 -2.07 -15.62 1.96
CA VAL A 128 -1.04 -15.16 1.02
C VAL A 128 -0.58 -16.29 0.13
N GLN A 129 -0.22 -15.94 -1.10
CA GLN A 129 0.36 -16.86 -2.06
C GLN A 129 1.52 -16.19 -2.79
N PRO A 130 2.49 -16.97 -3.29
CA PRO A 130 3.48 -16.45 -4.23
C PRO A 130 2.80 -15.76 -5.40
N ALA A 131 3.38 -14.66 -5.86
CA ALA A 131 2.88 -13.94 -7.00
C ALA A 131 4.03 -13.37 -7.84
N ARG A 132 3.69 -12.93 -9.04
CA ARG A 132 4.56 -12.18 -9.94
C ARG A 132 3.93 -10.83 -10.17
N LEU A 133 4.77 -9.79 -10.15
CA LEU A 133 4.44 -8.44 -10.55
C LEU A 133 5.39 -8.07 -11.68
N THR A 134 4.85 -7.59 -12.79
CA THR A 134 5.61 -7.09 -13.94
C THR A 134 5.23 -5.65 -14.18
N VAL A 135 6.20 -4.75 -14.23
CA VAL A 135 5.98 -3.36 -14.64
C VAL A 135 5.98 -3.29 -16.16
N LEU A 136 4.87 -2.88 -16.74
CA LEU A 136 4.70 -2.75 -18.19
C LEU A 136 5.08 -1.34 -18.66
N GLU A 137 4.72 -0.32 -17.87
CA GLU A 137 4.91 1.09 -18.21
C GLU A 137 4.83 1.96 -16.93
N GLY A 138 5.37 3.18 -16.97
CA GLY A 138 5.22 4.19 -15.91
C GLY A 138 6.45 4.38 -15.02
N GLU A 139 6.61 5.60 -14.52
CA GLU A 139 7.83 6.09 -13.86
C GLU A 139 7.74 6.16 -12.34
N ALA A 140 6.55 5.96 -11.76
CA ALA A 140 6.38 6.13 -10.32
C ALA A 140 6.86 4.93 -9.50
N LEU A 141 7.06 3.78 -10.14
CA LEU A 141 7.66 2.60 -9.51
C LEU A 141 9.18 2.70 -9.58
N HIS A 142 9.87 2.09 -8.61
CA HIS A 142 11.33 2.10 -8.57
C HIS A 142 11.90 1.65 -9.93
N PRO A 143 12.81 2.40 -10.59
CA PRO A 143 13.25 2.12 -11.95
C PRO A 143 13.78 0.69 -12.14
N GLY A 144 14.44 0.16 -11.10
CA GLY A 144 14.90 -1.24 -11.09
C GLY A 144 13.80 -2.29 -11.27
N LEU A 145 12.52 -1.97 -11.05
CA LEU A 145 11.40 -2.89 -11.30
C LEU A 145 11.02 -3.00 -12.78
N GLN A 146 11.49 -2.08 -13.63
CA GLN A 146 11.33 -2.17 -15.08
C GLN A 146 12.35 -3.12 -15.70
N THR A 147 13.52 -3.29 -15.07
CA THR A 147 14.65 -4.05 -15.62
C THR A 147 14.99 -5.32 -14.83
N ALA A 148 14.60 -5.39 -13.55
CA ALA A 148 14.88 -6.51 -12.67
C ALA A 148 13.61 -6.97 -11.93
N ARG A 149 13.63 -8.23 -11.49
CA ARG A 149 12.52 -8.82 -10.75
C ARG A 149 12.53 -8.34 -9.29
N PRO A 150 11.35 -8.09 -8.68
CA PRO A 150 11.27 -7.91 -7.25
C PRO A 150 11.87 -9.11 -6.52
N LEU A 151 12.57 -8.87 -5.40
CA LEU A 151 13.10 -9.93 -4.53
C LEU A 151 11.99 -10.85 -3.99
N LEU A 152 10.82 -10.28 -3.72
CA LEU A 152 9.63 -10.99 -3.25
C LEU A 152 8.39 -10.33 -3.83
N THR A 153 7.42 -11.14 -4.24
CA THR A 153 6.08 -10.68 -4.56
C THR A 153 5.08 -11.68 -4.01
N VAL A 154 4.10 -11.18 -3.27
CA VAL A 154 3.03 -11.97 -2.66
C VAL A 154 1.69 -11.35 -3.03
N ALA A 155 0.70 -12.20 -3.30
CA ALA A 155 -0.69 -11.80 -3.45
C ALA A 155 -1.44 -12.12 -2.16
N VAL A 156 -2.42 -11.28 -1.82
CA VAL A 156 -3.32 -11.47 -0.68
C VAL A 156 -4.74 -11.62 -1.22
N PRO A 157 -5.13 -12.80 -1.75
CA PRO A 157 -6.44 -12.99 -2.38
C PRO A 157 -7.62 -12.76 -1.44
N THR A 158 -7.43 -13.05 -0.14
CA THR A 158 -8.42 -12.77 0.91
C THR A 158 -7.67 -12.24 2.12
N GLY A 159 -8.14 -11.13 2.68
CA GLY A 159 -7.52 -10.57 3.86
C GLY A 159 -8.24 -9.34 4.38
N HIS A 160 -7.97 -9.05 5.64
CA HIS A 160 -8.44 -7.89 6.35
C HIS A 160 -7.21 -7.10 6.81
N LEU A 161 -7.04 -5.90 6.27
CA LEU A 161 -6.07 -4.94 6.75
C LEU A 161 -6.70 -4.15 7.90
N HIS A 162 -6.08 -4.20 9.06
CA HIS A 162 -6.45 -3.41 10.22
C HIS A 162 -5.53 -2.19 10.30
N PHE A 163 -6.15 -1.01 10.25
CA PHE A 163 -5.47 0.28 10.27
C PHE A 163 -6.07 1.11 11.42
N PRO A 164 -5.54 0.97 12.66
CA PRO A 164 -6.11 1.64 13.83
C PRO A 164 -5.84 3.14 13.82
N VAL A 165 -6.52 3.88 14.71
CA VAL A 165 -6.19 5.28 15.00
C VAL A 165 -4.73 5.38 15.43
N PRO A 166 -3.94 6.33 14.89
CA PRO A 166 -2.55 6.46 15.24
C PRO A 166 -2.38 7.02 16.65
N THR A 167 -1.21 6.79 17.24
CA THR A 167 -0.77 7.42 18.49
C THR A 167 0.36 8.41 18.20
N PRO A 168 0.52 9.48 18.98
CA PRO A 168 1.71 10.33 18.87
C PRO A 168 2.97 9.50 19.19
N ALA A 169 4.10 9.88 18.59
CA ALA A 169 5.42 9.29 18.86
C ALA A 169 6.06 9.83 20.14
#